data_AF-A4RWX0-F1
#
_entry.id   AF-A4RWX0-F1
#
_cell.length_a   1.000
_cell.length_b   1.000
_cell.length_c   1.000
_cell.angle_alpha   90.00
_cell.angle_beta   90.00
_cell.angle_gamma   90.00
#
_symmetry.space_group_name_H-M   'P 1'
#
loop_
_entity.id
_entity.type
_entity.pdbx_description
1 polymer ?
#
loop_
_entity_poly.entity_id
_entity_poly.type
_entity_poly.pdbx_seq_one_letter_code
_entity_poly.pdbx_strand_id
1 'polypeptide(L)'
;MFRDFLREVQPRYTSETYNLLRHNCNNFTSEAAMFLVGKDIPQQILDLPDVFLSTEIGQALGPMLGMFEQRMRHTSGTSALGECLAPGAVEDAVPKKIAGLPDLGAKPRKQKATANSASASSEDIAKMVRSISQTFGELKDSGASTQQATAAALLAAKDELAAKSEL
;
A
#
# COMPACT_ATOMS: atom_id res chain seq x y z
N MET A 1 5.11 -14.78 -35.21
CA MET A 1 5.95 -15.52 -34.24
C MET A 1 5.53 -15.25 -32.79
N PHE A 2 5.89 -14.12 -32.14
CA PHE A 2 5.51 -13.92 -30.72
C PHE A 2 3.99 -13.83 -30.48
N ARG A 3 3.22 -13.24 -31.40
CA ARG A 3 1.74 -13.21 -31.32
C ARG A 3 1.11 -14.62 -31.38
N ASP A 4 1.80 -15.58 -31.98
CA ASP A 4 1.33 -16.97 -32.08
C ASP A 4 1.55 -17.69 -30.76
N PHE A 5 2.74 -17.50 -30.16
CA PHE A 5 3.03 -17.89 -28.78
C PHE A 5 2.01 -17.31 -27.80
N LEU A 6 1.68 -16.01 -27.88
CA LEU A 6 0.67 -15.40 -27.02
C LEU A 6 -0.70 -16.09 -27.14
N ARG A 7 -1.12 -16.46 -28.35
CA ARG A 7 -2.37 -17.20 -28.57
C ARG A 7 -2.32 -18.61 -27.98
N GLU A 8 -1.16 -19.26 -28.03
CA GLU A 8 -0.95 -20.59 -27.46
C GLU A 8 -0.96 -20.58 -25.92
N VAL A 9 -0.36 -19.57 -25.29
CA VAL A 9 -0.26 -19.49 -23.82
C VAL A 9 -1.47 -18.82 -23.16
N GLN A 10 -2.23 -18.00 -23.89
CA GLN A 10 -3.42 -17.29 -23.35
C GLN A 10 -4.38 -18.19 -22.55
N PRO A 11 -4.73 -19.42 -23.00
CA PRO A 11 -5.66 -20.27 -22.24
C PRO A 11 -5.13 -20.69 -20.86
N ARG A 12 -3.81 -20.64 -20.63
CA ARG A 12 -3.17 -20.95 -19.35
C ARG A 12 -3.03 -19.74 -18.42
N TYR A 13 -3.12 -18.53 -18.97
CA TYR A 13 -2.97 -17.27 -18.25
C TYR A 13 -4.25 -16.44 -18.36
N THR A 14 -5.28 -16.85 -17.62
CA THR A 14 -6.58 -16.19 -17.56
C THR A 14 -6.81 -15.58 -16.19
N SER A 15 -7.82 -14.72 -16.05
CA SER A 15 -8.26 -14.23 -14.73
C SER A 15 -8.67 -15.37 -13.78
N GLU A 16 -9.06 -16.52 -14.33
CA GLU A 16 -9.46 -17.68 -13.54
C GLU A 16 -8.27 -18.53 -13.07
N THR A 17 -7.22 -18.61 -13.87
CA THR A 17 -6.01 -19.38 -13.50
C THR A 17 -4.99 -18.53 -12.75
N TYR A 18 -5.13 -17.21 -12.75
CA TYR A 18 -4.22 -16.32 -12.06
C TYR A 18 -4.22 -16.57 -10.55
N ASN A 19 -3.03 -16.83 -10.00
CA ASN A 19 -2.78 -16.93 -8.56
C ASN A 19 -1.61 -16.03 -8.18
N LEU A 20 -1.79 -15.15 -7.18
CA LEU A 20 -0.80 -14.14 -6.82
C LEU A 20 0.55 -14.72 -6.42
N LEU A 21 0.55 -15.89 -5.77
CA LEU A 21 1.75 -16.48 -5.18
C LEU A 21 2.34 -17.61 -6.04
N ARG A 22 1.51 -18.29 -6.83
CA ARG A 22 1.90 -19.54 -7.51
C ARG A 22 1.77 -19.49 -9.04
N HIS A 23 0.96 -18.59 -9.60
CA HIS A 23 0.72 -18.52 -11.05
C HIS A 23 0.42 -17.09 -11.50
N ASN A 24 1.46 -16.25 -11.44
CA ASN A 24 1.39 -14.80 -11.64
C ASN A 24 2.18 -14.34 -12.87
N CYS A 25 2.38 -13.02 -13.01
CA CYS A 25 3.16 -12.42 -14.09
C CYS A 25 4.61 -12.92 -14.20
N ASN A 26 5.24 -13.36 -13.11
CA ASN A 26 6.61 -13.87 -13.13
C ASN A 26 6.68 -15.23 -13.84
N ASN A 27 5.67 -16.09 -13.62
CA ASN A 27 5.55 -17.39 -14.29
C ASN A 27 5.36 -17.21 -15.80
N PHE A 28 4.44 -16.31 -16.18
CA PHE A 28 4.24 -15.91 -17.58
C PHE A 28 5.54 -15.38 -18.21
N THR A 29 6.23 -14.49 -17.49
CA THR A 29 7.48 -13.89 -17.98
C THR A 29 8.58 -14.93 -18.14
N SER A 30 8.65 -15.95 -17.28
CA SER A 30 9.60 -17.05 -17.43
C SER A 30 9.37 -17.81 -18.73
N GLU A 31 8.11 -18.19 -19.01
CA GLU A 31 7.77 -18.89 -20.26
C GLU A 31 8.01 -18.01 -21.50
N ALA A 32 7.66 -16.73 -21.42
CA ALA A 32 7.91 -15.78 -22.50
C ALA A 32 9.41 -15.57 -22.74
N ALA A 33 10.21 -15.48 -21.69
CA ALA A 33 11.67 -15.37 -21.78
C ALA A 33 12.29 -16.65 -22.35
N MET A 34 11.81 -17.83 -21.92
CA MET A 34 12.23 -19.10 -22.49
C MET A 34 11.96 -19.15 -24.01
N PHE A 35 10.79 -18.71 -24.44
CA PHE A 35 10.43 -18.65 -25.86
C PHE A 35 11.30 -17.65 -26.65
N LEU A 36 11.54 -16.46 -26.11
CA LEU A 36 12.23 -15.37 -26.83
C LEU A 36 13.75 -15.51 -26.83
N VAL A 37 14.34 -15.95 -25.72
CA VAL A 37 15.80 -15.92 -25.50
C VAL A 37 16.36 -17.26 -25.02
N GLY A 38 15.53 -18.30 -24.86
CA GLY A 38 15.98 -19.63 -24.44
C GLY A 38 16.44 -19.70 -22.99
N LYS A 39 16.02 -18.75 -22.14
CA LYS A 39 16.40 -18.65 -20.73
C LYS A 39 15.22 -18.20 -19.89
N ASP A 40 15.08 -18.81 -18.72
CA ASP A 40 14.15 -18.36 -17.69
C ASP A 40 14.61 -17.05 -17.01
N ILE A 41 13.67 -16.43 -16.30
CA ILE A 41 14.02 -15.35 -15.37
C ILE A 41 14.78 -15.91 -14.15
N PRO A 42 15.55 -15.09 -13.42
CA PRO A 42 16.24 -15.53 -12.21
C PRO A 42 15.30 -16.23 -11.19
N GLN A 43 15.70 -17.41 -10.72
CA GLN A 43 14.90 -18.25 -9.81
C GLN A 43 14.45 -17.51 -8.54
N GLN A 44 15.31 -16.67 -7.97
CA GLN A 44 14.97 -15.83 -6.81
C GLN A 44 13.68 -14.97 -6.97
N ILE A 45 13.29 -14.64 -8.22
CA ILE A 45 12.04 -13.89 -8.50
C ILE A 45 10.83 -14.82 -8.46
N LEU A 46 10.99 -16.06 -8.93
CA LEU A 46 9.96 -17.10 -8.88
C LEU A 46 9.76 -17.61 -7.45
N ASP A 47 10.85 -17.71 -6.68
CA ASP A 47 10.87 -18.21 -5.30
C ASP A 47 10.49 -17.15 -4.26
N LEU A 48 10.37 -15.88 -4.65
CA LEU A 48 10.02 -14.78 -3.74
C LEU A 48 8.76 -15.06 -2.90
N PRO A 49 7.67 -15.64 -3.44
CA PRO A 49 6.50 -16.01 -2.65
C PRO A 49 6.82 -17.04 -1.57
N ASP A 50 7.67 -18.04 -1.86
CA ASP A 50 8.07 -19.05 -0.89
C ASP A 50 8.96 -18.46 0.21
N VAL A 51 9.90 -17.59 -0.17
CA VAL A 51 10.73 -16.84 0.79
C VAL A 51 9.83 -15.97 1.68
N PHE A 52 8.86 -15.26 1.10
CA PHE A 52 7.93 -14.44 1.86
C PHE A 52 7.10 -15.27 2.84
N LEU A 53 6.47 -16.36 2.38
CA LEU A 53 5.67 -17.27 3.20
C LEU A 53 6.49 -18.01 4.27
N SER A 54 7.81 -18.12 4.11
CA SER A 54 8.70 -18.69 5.15
C SER A 54 8.87 -17.76 6.36
N THR A 55 8.55 -16.47 6.23
CA THR A 55 8.64 -15.49 7.32
C THR A 55 7.39 -15.50 8.21
N GLU A 56 7.54 -15.12 9.48
CA GLU A 56 6.41 -14.98 10.42
C GLU A 56 5.32 -14.04 9.89
N ILE A 57 5.73 -12.93 9.28
CA ILE A 57 4.82 -11.95 8.66
C ILE A 57 4.11 -12.56 7.46
N GLY A 58 4.82 -13.29 6.60
CA GLY A 58 4.23 -13.90 5.41
C GLY A 58 3.22 -15.00 5.73
N GLN A 59 3.45 -15.78 6.78
CA GLN A 59 2.46 -16.76 7.26
C GLN A 59 1.18 -16.08 7.75
N ALA A 60 1.30 -14.95 8.46
CA ALA A 60 0.16 -14.17 8.93
C ALA A 60 -0.59 -13.47 7.78
N LEU A 61 0.11 -13.00 6.75
CA LEU A 61 -0.46 -12.27 5.62
C LEU A 61 -0.94 -13.15 4.47
N GLY A 62 -0.50 -14.40 4.38
CA GLY A 62 -0.91 -15.35 3.34
C GLY A 62 -2.43 -15.42 3.11
N PRO A 63 -3.26 -15.58 4.17
CA PRO A 63 -4.72 -15.56 4.03
C PRO A 63 -5.28 -14.24 3.49
N MET A 64 -4.72 -13.10 3.91
CA MET A 64 -5.13 -11.78 3.43
C MET A 64 -4.85 -11.63 1.92
N LEU A 65 -3.70 -12.12 1.45
CA LEU A 65 -3.35 -12.08 0.03
C LEU A 65 -4.31 -12.95 -0.81
N GLY A 66 -4.75 -14.10 -0.29
CA GLY A 66 -5.78 -14.91 -0.92
C GLY A 66 -7.14 -14.19 -1.02
N MET A 67 -7.55 -13.49 0.04
CA MET A 67 -8.77 -12.66 0.01
C MET A 67 -8.66 -11.51 -1.01
N PHE A 68 -7.48 -10.90 -1.11
CA PHE A 68 -7.21 -9.84 -2.09
C PHE A 68 -7.26 -10.37 -3.53
N GLU A 69 -6.68 -11.54 -3.80
CA GLU A 69 -6.79 -12.23 -5.09
C GLU A 69 -8.25 -12.47 -5.47
N GLN A 70 -9.03 -13.04 -4.54
CA GLN A 70 -10.44 -13.30 -4.77
C GLN A 70 -11.20 -12.01 -5.06
N ARG A 71 -10.94 -10.94 -4.29
CA ARG A 71 -11.57 -9.63 -4.54
C ARG A 71 -11.19 -9.07 -5.91
N MET A 72 -9.93 -9.16 -6.33
CA MET A 72 -9.50 -8.72 -7.66
C MET A 72 -10.23 -9.45 -8.79
N ARG A 73 -10.50 -10.76 -8.61
CA ARG A 73 -11.22 -11.57 -9.59
C ARG A 73 -12.70 -11.18 -9.70
N HIS A 74 -13.28 -10.61 -8.64
CA HIS A 74 -14.68 -10.16 -8.61
C HIS A 74 -14.86 -8.67 -8.89
N THR A 75 -13.82 -7.83 -8.72
CA THR A 75 -13.86 -6.41 -9.08
C THR A 75 -13.57 -6.22 -10.56
N SER A 76 -14.57 -6.50 -11.40
CA SER A 76 -14.51 -6.22 -12.84
C SER A 76 -14.62 -4.71 -13.10
N GLY A 77 -13.48 -4.03 -13.28
CA GLY A 77 -13.42 -2.74 -13.99
C GLY A 77 -13.26 -1.47 -13.16
N THR A 78 -13.20 -1.54 -11.83
CA THR A 78 -12.79 -0.41 -10.98
C THR A 78 -11.55 -0.81 -10.18
N SER A 79 -10.49 0.02 -10.20
CA SER A 79 -9.21 -0.29 -9.57
C SER A 79 -9.38 -0.76 -8.13
N ALA A 80 -8.91 -1.98 -7.82
CA ALA A 80 -8.90 -2.54 -6.46
C ALA A 80 -8.12 -1.70 -5.45
N LEU A 81 -7.21 -0.84 -5.92
CA LEU A 81 -6.47 0.14 -5.10
C LEU A 81 -7.25 1.44 -4.85
N GLY A 82 -8.31 1.71 -5.62
CA GLY A 82 -9.16 2.90 -5.44
C GLY A 82 -10.05 2.80 -4.20
N GLU A 83 -10.59 1.61 -3.91
CA GLU A 83 -11.49 1.41 -2.76
C GLU A 83 -10.75 1.41 -1.42
N CYS A 84 -9.45 1.10 -1.42
CA CYS A 84 -8.63 1.15 -0.20
C CYS A 84 -8.17 2.58 0.14
N LEU A 85 -8.24 3.51 -0.81
CA LEU A 85 -7.79 4.90 -0.68
C LEU A 85 -8.95 5.91 -0.76
N ALA A 86 -10.19 5.45 -0.91
CA ALA A 86 -11.37 6.31 -0.90
C ALA A 86 -11.68 6.78 0.53
N PRO A 87 -11.79 8.10 0.80
CA PRO A 87 -12.27 8.59 2.07
C PRO A 87 -13.77 8.31 2.18
N GLY A 88 -14.13 7.14 2.73
CA GLY A 88 -15.53 6.76 2.95
C GLY A 88 -15.82 5.26 3.07
N ALA A 89 -14.90 4.36 2.72
CA ALA A 89 -15.14 2.91 2.74
C ALA A 89 -14.90 2.21 4.09
N VAL A 90 -14.96 2.95 5.21
CA VAL A 90 -14.75 2.38 6.56
C VAL A 90 -16.03 1.93 7.27
N GLU A 91 -17.22 2.24 6.77
CA GLU A 91 -18.45 2.01 7.55
C GLU A 91 -19.13 0.65 7.31
N ASP A 92 -18.85 -0.09 6.24
CA ASP A 92 -19.61 -1.31 5.91
C ASP A 92 -18.79 -2.62 5.81
N ALA A 93 -17.51 -2.60 6.18
CA ALA A 93 -16.66 -3.79 6.13
C ALA A 93 -15.99 -4.14 7.47
N VAL A 94 -16.68 -3.92 8.60
CA VAL A 94 -16.31 -4.54 9.88
C VAL A 94 -17.14 -5.81 10.08
N PRO A 95 -16.65 -7.00 9.68
CA PRO A 95 -17.14 -8.23 10.30
C PRO A 95 -16.83 -8.16 11.79
N LYS A 96 -17.88 -8.15 12.61
CA LYS A 96 -17.79 -8.35 14.06
C LYS A 96 -17.00 -9.63 14.32
N LYS A 97 -15.80 -9.46 14.88
CA LYS A 97 -14.99 -10.48 15.56
C LYS A 97 -14.47 -11.61 14.65
N ILE A 98 -13.29 -11.42 14.09
CA ILE A 98 -12.45 -12.55 13.64
C ILE A 98 -11.91 -13.22 14.91
N ALA A 99 -12.57 -14.29 15.35
CA ALA A 99 -12.08 -15.14 16.43
C ALA A 99 -10.81 -15.86 15.95
N GLY A 100 -9.68 -15.63 16.63
CA GLY A 100 -8.47 -16.45 16.44
C GLY A 100 -7.18 -15.72 16.03
N LEU A 101 -7.11 -14.39 16.11
CA LEU A 101 -5.82 -13.69 15.97
C LEU A 101 -5.07 -13.76 17.33
N PRO A 102 -3.89 -14.40 17.44
CA PRO A 102 -3.10 -14.32 18.65
C PRO A 102 -2.64 -12.87 18.89
N ASP A 103 -2.89 -12.39 20.11
CA ASP A 103 -2.42 -11.10 20.62
C ASP A 103 -0.89 -11.09 20.61
N LEU A 104 -0.28 -10.37 19.66
CA LEU A 104 1.14 -10.08 19.70
C LEU A 104 1.37 -9.04 20.80
N GLY A 105 1.43 -9.53 22.04
CA GLY A 105 1.75 -8.76 23.23
C GLY A 105 3.04 -7.98 23.02
N ALA A 106 2.90 -6.67 22.81
CA ALA A 106 4.02 -5.74 22.72
C ALA A 106 4.71 -5.65 24.09
N LYS A 107 5.81 -6.41 24.26
CA LYS A 107 6.75 -6.14 25.36
C LYS A 107 7.56 -4.90 25.02
N PRO A 108 7.65 -3.89 25.90
CA PRO A 108 8.48 -2.73 25.66
C PRO A 108 9.95 -3.12 25.80
N ARG A 109 10.67 -3.20 24.67
CA ARG A 109 12.13 -3.34 24.66
C ARG A 109 12.73 -1.95 24.68
N LYS A 110 13.45 -1.61 25.77
CA LYS A 110 14.23 -0.37 25.89
C LYS A 110 15.23 -0.27 24.73
N GLN A 111 14.97 0.61 23.77
CA GLN A 111 15.95 1.01 22.77
C GLN A 111 16.69 2.25 23.26
N LYS A 112 18.01 2.09 23.38
CA LYS A 112 18.98 3.15 23.67
C LYS A 112 19.10 4.01 22.41
N ALA A 113 18.63 5.26 22.48
CA ALA A 113 18.71 6.22 21.38
C ALA A 113 20.17 6.60 21.10
N THR A 114 20.59 6.42 19.85
CA THR A 114 21.74 7.13 19.28
C THR A 114 21.21 8.37 18.56
N ALA A 115 21.66 9.53 19.03
CA ALA A 115 21.28 10.85 18.55
C ALA A 115 21.80 11.14 17.14
N ASN A 116 20.96 11.72 16.28
CA ASN A 116 21.17 13.05 15.67
C ASN A 116 20.16 13.29 14.52
N SER A 117 19.19 14.19 14.74
CA SER A 117 19.01 15.44 13.96
C SER A 117 17.61 16.05 14.21
N ALA A 118 17.60 17.29 14.74
CA ALA A 118 16.51 18.25 14.84
C ALA A 118 15.20 17.82 15.54
N SER A 119 15.22 17.79 16.88
CA SER A 119 14.00 17.70 17.68
C SER A 119 13.27 19.06 17.72
N ALA A 120 12.30 19.25 16.84
CA ALA A 120 11.26 20.26 17.08
C ALA A 120 10.60 19.96 18.44
N SER A 121 10.44 20.98 19.29
CA SER A 121 9.83 20.80 20.61
C SER A 121 8.44 20.19 20.45
N SER A 122 8.04 19.29 21.35
CA SER A 122 6.69 18.69 21.33
C SER A 122 5.58 19.75 21.35
N GLU A 123 5.89 20.94 21.88
CA GLU A 123 4.99 22.09 21.89
C GLU A 123 4.83 22.75 20.52
N ASP A 124 5.88 22.79 19.71
CA ASP A 124 5.84 23.37 18.36
C ASP A 124 5.03 22.49 17.41
N ILE A 125 5.18 21.16 17.54
CA ILE A 125 4.36 20.19 16.80
C ILE A 125 2.89 20.32 17.23
N ALA A 126 2.62 20.45 18.53
CA ALA A 126 1.26 20.62 19.03
C ALA A 126 0.61 21.94 18.59
N LYS A 127 1.38 23.03 18.48
CA LYS A 127 0.89 24.31 17.94
C LYS A 127 0.57 24.20 16.46
N MET A 128 1.44 23.56 15.67
CA MET A 128 1.23 23.35 14.24
C MET A 128 -0.04 22.51 13.97
N VAL A 129 -0.23 21.41 14.69
CA VAL A 129 -1.42 20.54 14.53
C VAL A 129 -2.71 21.27 14.89
N ARG A 130 -2.71 22.12 15.92
CA ARG A 130 -3.89 22.95 16.27
C ARG A 130 -4.17 24.00 15.21
N SER A 131 -3.14 24.66 14.67
CA SER A 131 -3.28 25.66 13.61
C SER A 131 -3.86 25.07 12.32
N ILE A 132 -3.38 23.89 11.91
CA ILE A 132 -3.88 23.17 10.73
C ILE A 132 -5.34 22.75 10.93
N SER A 133 -5.70 22.26 12.12
CA SER A 133 -7.08 21.87 12.45
C SER A 133 -8.04 23.07 12.42
N GLN A 134 -7.59 24.25 12.87
CA GLN A 134 -8.38 25.47 12.85
C GLN A 134 -8.59 26.01 11.43
N THR A 135 -7.54 26.08 10.62
CA THR A 135 -7.66 26.51 9.21
C THR A 135 -8.55 25.56 8.42
N PHE A 136 -8.44 24.26 8.64
CA PHE A 136 -9.31 23.29 7.98
C PHE A 136 -10.78 23.44 8.39
N GLY A 137 -11.06 23.80 9.65
CA GLY A 137 -12.41 24.11 10.13
C GLY A 137 -13.01 25.33 9.45
N GLU A 138 -12.27 26.44 9.41
CA GLU A 138 -12.71 27.71 8.80
C GLU A 138 -12.93 27.59 7.28
N LEU A 139 -12.08 26.83 6.58
CA LEU A 139 -12.20 26.59 5.14
C LEU A 139 -13.34 25.61 4.78
N LYS A 140 -13.75 24.74 5.72
CA LYS A 140 -14.92 23.88 5.55
C LYS A 140 -16.22 24.68 5.65
N ASP A 141 -16.28 25.64 6.56
CA ASP A 141 -17.43 26.52 6.73
C ASP A 141 -17.58 27.53 5.58
N SER A 142 -16.49 27.82 4.85
CA SER A 142 -16.51 28.66 3.63
C SER A 142 -16.90 27.91 2.34
N GLY A 143 -17.28 26.62 2.43
CA GLY A 143 -17.69 25.82 1.27
C GLY A 143 -16.58 25.50 0.27
N ALA A 144 -15.31 25.68 0.65
CA ALA A 144 -14.18 25.38 -0.21
C ALA A 144 -14.00 23.85 -0.34
N SER A 145 -13.70 23.37 -1.55
CA SER A 145 -13.43 21.94 -1.77
C SER A 145 -12.24 21.49 -0.93
N THR A 146 -12.28 20.27 -0.39
CA THR A 146 -11.23 19.71 0.48
C THR A 146 -9.84 19.84 -0.13
N GLN A 147 -9.72 19.69 -1.45
CA GLN A 147 -8.46 19.85 -2.18
C GLN A 147 -7.90 21.28 -2.11
N GLN A 148 -8.77 22.30 -2.17
CA GLN A 148 -8.36 23.70 -2.09
C GLN A 148 -7.95 24.09 -0.66
N ALA A 149 -8.62 23.53 0.35
CA ALA A 149 -8.28 23.71 1.76
C ALA A 149 -6.92 23.06 2.11
N THR A 150 -6.67 21.84 1.64
CA THR A 150 -5.38 21.17 1.85
C THR A 150 -4.24 21.90 1.13
N ALA A 151 -4.46 22.38 -0.09
CA ALA A 151 -3.46 23.14 -0.84
C ALA A 151 -3.12 24.47 -0.14
N ALA A 152 -4.13 25.21 0.35
CA ALA A 152 -3.93 26.47 1.06
C ALA A 152 -3.19 26.28 2.40
N ALA A 153 -3.56 25.25 3.18
CA ALA A 153 -2.89 24.94 4.44
C ALA A 153 -1.42 24.53 4.23
N LEU A 154 -1.13 23.75 3.17
CA LEU A 154 0.24 23.37 2.84
C LEU A 154 1.09 24.57 2.39
N LEU A 155 0.48 25.52 1.67
CA LEU A 155 1.15 26.73 1.22
C LEU A 155 1.49 27.65 2.41
N ALA A 156 0.53 27.85 3.32
CA ALA A 156 0.74 28.63 4.54
C ALA A 156 1.85 28.03 5.43
N ALA A 157 1.87 26.71 5.59
CA ALA A 157 2.92 26.02 6.34
C ALA A 157 4.30 26.15 5.68
N LYS A 158 4.34 26.18 4.34
CA LYS A 158 5.58 26.38 3.57
C LYS A 158 6.11 27.81 3.71
N ASP A 159 5.24 28.81 3.70
CA ASP A 159 5.63 30.22 3.89
C ASP A 159 6.13 30.48 5.32
N GLU A 160 5.53 29.83 6.33
CA GLU A 160 5.99 29.94 7.72
C GLU A 160 7.37 29.28 7.95
N LEU A 161 7.68 28.22 7.19
CA LEU A 161 9.01 27.59 7.19
C LEU A 161 10.04 28.44 6.43
N ALA A 162 9.64 29.09 5.33
CA ALA A 162 10.51 30.01 4.59
C ALA A 162 10.87 31.25 5.42
N ALA A 163 9.90 31.84 6.13
CA ALA A 163 10.12 32.99 7.01
C ALA A 163 11.06 32.71 8.20
N LYS A 164 11.14 31.45 8.65
CA LYS A 164 12.08 31.00 9.70
C LYS A 164 13.48 30.64 9.17
N SER A 165 13.67 30.62 7.85
CA SER A 165 14.95 30.31 7.21
C SER A 165 15.79 31.54 6.81
N GLU A 166 15.23 32.74 6.92
CA GLU A 166 15.91 34.02 6.61
C GLU A 166 16.31 34.84 7.86
N LEU A 167 16.35 34.21 9.04
CA LEU A 167 16.84 34.78 10.30
C LEU A 167 17.87 33.84 10.93
#